data_AF-A0A7X8P5R9-F1
#
_entry.id   AF-A0A7X8P5R9-F1
#
_cell.length_a   1.000
_cell.length_b   1.000
_cell.length_c   1.000
_cell.angle_alpha   90.00
_cell.angle_beta   90.00
_cell.angle_gamma   90.00
#
_symmetry.space_group_name_H-M   'P 1'
#
loop_
_entity.id
_entity.type
_entity.pdbx_description
1 polymer ?
#
loop_
_entity_poly.entity_id
_entity_poly.type
_entity_poly.pdbx_seq_one_letter_code
_entity_poly.pdbx_strand_id
1 'polypeptide(L)' 'MNYYNARKPIGTTARTGEVCPESGVWQSIDTPSTTAPIAKGNRMPPHNGKSVTWKLVRHA' A
#
# COMPACT_ATOMS: atom_id res chain seq x y z
N MET A 1 -26.72 10.12 -6.75
CA MET A 1 -25.65 9.31 -7.37
C MET A 1 -24.56 9.12 -6.33
N ASN A 2 -24.60 8.04 -5.55
CA ASN A 2 -23.68 7.83 -4.44
C ASN A 2 -22.36 7.30 -4.98
N TYR A 3 -21.44 8.19 -5.31
CA TYR A 3 -20.05 7.85 -5.60
C TYR A 3 -19.35 7.45 -4.29
N TYR A 4 -19.71 6.30 -3.72
CA TYR A 4 -18.78 5.57 -2.86
C TYR A 4 -17.67 5.06 -3.78
N ASN A 5 -16.73 5.96 -4.10
CA ASN A 5 -15.46 5.60 -4.68
C ASN A 5 -14.83 4.64 -3.65
N ALA A 6 -15.05 3.33 -3.84
CA ALA A 6 -14.90 2.32 -2.81
C ALA A 6 -13.42 2.21 -2.46
N ARG A 7 -13.00 3.03 -1.49
CA ARG A 7 -11.67 3.00 -0.89
C ARG A 7 -11.39 1.55 -0.52
N LYS A 8 -10.26 1.02 -0.95
CA LYS A 8 -9.89 -0.36 -0.62
C LYS A 8 -9.83 -0.50 0.90
N PRO A 9 -10.35 -1.59 1.50
CA PRO A 9 -10.40 -1.71 2.95
C PRO A 9 -8.98 -1.68 3.56
N ILE A 10 -8.86 -1.16 4.77
CA ILE A 10 -7.65 -1.32 5.59
C ILE A 10 -7.34 -2.82 5.69
N GLY A 11 -6.07 -3.18 5.53
CA GLY A 11 -5.62 -4.56 5.41
C GLY A 11 -5.44 -5.04 3.98
N THR A 12 -5.83 -4.25 2.97
CA THR A 12 -5.49 -4.53 1.57
C THR A 12 -3.99 -4.70 1.42
N THR A 13 -3.57 -5.71 0.66
CA THR A 13 -2.17 -5.98 0.40
C THR A 13 -1.80 -5.74 -1.06
N ALA A 14 -0.56 -5.31 -1.31
CA ALA A 14 0.01 -5.20 -2.65
C ALA A 14 1.51 -5.49 -2.59
N ARG A 15 2.11 -6.07 -3.63
CA ARG A 15 3.55 -6.35 -3.69
C ARG A 15 4.32 -5.18 -4.28
N THR A 16 5.60 -5.07 -3.92
CA THR A 16 6.56 -4.19 -4.59
C THR A 16 6.45 -4.31 -6.11
N GLY A 17 6.45 -3.17 -6.79
CA GLY A 17 6.31 -3.07 -8.24
C GLY A 17 4.86 -3.03 -8.74
N GLU A 18 3.88 -3.49 -7.94
CA GLU A 18 2.46 -3.36 -8.28
C GLU A 18 1.98 -1.92 -8.12
N VAL A 19 0.95 -1.57 -8.89
CA VAL A 19 0.29 -0.26 -8.78
C VAL A 19 -0.47 -0.22 -7.45
N CYS A 20 -0.23 0.83 -6.68
CA CYS A 20 -0.86 1.08 -5.41
C CYS A 20 -2.38 1.21 -5.62
N PRO A 21 -3.19 0.34 -5.01
CA PRO A 21 -4.61 0.31 -5.28
C PRO A 21 -5.35 1.42 -4.52
N GLU A 22 -4.75 1.98 -3.45
CA GLU A 22 -5.37 3.01 -2.62
C GLU A 22 -4.34 3.90 -1.90
N SER A 23 -4.62 5.20 -1.89
CA SER A 23 -3.78 6.20 -1.22
C SER A 23 -3.84 6.04 0.29
N GLY A 24 -2.68 5.85 0.92
CA GLY A 24 -2.61 5.71 2.37
C GLY A 24 -1.22 5.42 2.90
N VAL A 25 -1.16 5.09 4.20
CA VAL A 25 0.02 4.57 4.86
C VAL A 25 0.01 3.06 4.72
N TRP A 26 1.08 2.53 4.12
CA TRP A 26 1.29 1.13 3.88
C TRP A 26 2.44 0.62 4.74
N GLN A 27 2.26 -0.53 5.38
CA GLN A 27 3.28 -1.20 6.18
C GLN A 27 3.84 -2.41 5.42
N SER A 28 5.16 -2.56 5.34
CA SER A 28 5.76 -3.78 4.80
C SER A 28 5.55 -4.95 5.77
N ILE A 29 5.09 -6.07 5.21
CA ILE A 29 5.00 -7.38 5.85
C ILE A 29 6.33 -8.11 5.64
N ASP A 30 7.43 -7.48 6.05
CA ASP A 30 8.79 -8.03 6.02
C ASP A 30 9.45 -7.76 7.38
N THR A 31 10.57 -8.42 7.68
CA THR A 31 11.36 -8.16 8.89
C THR A 31 12.72 -7.59 8.51
N PRO A 32 13.05 -6.34 8.89
CA PRO A 32 12.25 -5.41 9.69
C PRO A 32 11.07 -4.78 8.93
N SER A 33 9.95 -4.53 9.61
CA SER A 33 8.78 -3.87 9.01
C SER A 33 8.96 -2.36 8.96
N THR A 34 8.56 -1.73 7.86
CA THR A 34 8.60 -0.27 7.67
C THR A 34 7.24 0.24 7.22
N THR A 35 6.94 1.52 7.46
CA THR A 35 5.72 2.17 6.97
C THR A 35 6.06 3.30 6.01
N ALA A 36 5.36 3.37 4.89
CA ALA A 36 5.52 4.43 3.90
C ALA A 36 4.16 4.99 3.44
N PRO A 37 4.02 6.32 3.28
CA PRO A 37 2.86 6.90 2.62
C PRO A 37 2.96 6.70 1.10
N ILE A 38 1.97 6.04 0.51
CA ILE A 38 1.93 5.70 -0.93
C ILE A 38 0.57 6.11 -1.49
N ALA A 39 0.58 6.93 -2.54
CA ALA A 39 -0.63 7.34 -3.24
C ALA A 39 -1.11 6.25 -4.23
N LYS A 40 -2.43 6.15 -4.42
CA LYS A 40 -3.06 5.32 -5.44
C LYS A 40 -2.48 5.66 -6.82
N GLY A 41 -2.19 4.64 -7.62
CA GLY A 41 -1.59 4.80 -8.94
C GLY A 41 -0.05 4.81 -8.94
N ASN A 42 0.60 5.07 -7.80
CA ASN A 42 2.05 4.95 -7.69
C ASN A 42 2.48 3.49 -7.58
N ARG A 43 3.69 3.15 -8.02
CA ARG A 43 4.25 1.81 -7.81
C ARG A 43 4.68 1.61 -6.37
N MET A 44 4.35 0.46 -5.80
CA MET A 44 4.81 0.06 -4.47
C MET A 44 6.35 0.01 -4.44
N PRO A 45 7.01 0.72 -3.51
CA PRO A 45 8.46 0.78 -3.48
C PRO A 45 9.07 -0.56 -3.02
N PRO A 46 10.31 -0.86 -3.46
CA PRO A 46 11.09 -1.95 -2.88
C PRO A 46 11.57 -1.56 -1.47
N HIS A 47 11.60 -2.54 -0.57
CA HIS A 47 12.23 -2.37 0.74
C HIS A 47 13.57 -3.10 0.72
N ASN A 48 14.67 -2.39 1.00
CA ASN A 48 16.03 -2.95 1.00
C ASN A 48 16.41 -3.68 -0.30
N GLY A 49 15.97 -3.17 -1.46
CA GLY A 49 16.19 -3.81 -2.76
C GLY A 49 15.44 -5.12 -2.97
N LYS A 50 14.56 -5.51 -2.04
CA LYS A 50 13.75 -6.73 -2.12
C LYS A 50 12.29 -6.41 -2.42
N SER A 51 11.65 -7.35 -3.10
CA SER A 51 10.21 -7.33 -3.28
C SER A 51 9.53 -7.76 -1.99
N VAL A 52 8.82 -6.82 -1.37
CA VAL A 52 8.07 -7.07 -0.13
C VAL A 52 6.57 -6.95 -0.40
N THR A 53 5.78 -7.50 0.51
CA THR A 53 4.33 -7.26 0.52
C THR A 53 4.04 -6.06 1.41
N TRP A 54 3.26 -5.12 0.92
CA TRP A 54 2.77 -3.97 1.65
C TRP A 54 1.33 -4.21 2.09
N LYS A 55 0.96 -3.74 3.27
CA LYS A 55 -0.39 -3.80 3.84
C LYS A 55 -0.87 -2.39 4.15
N LEU A 56 -2.03 -2.01 3.63
CA LEU A 56 -2.67 -0.73 3.95
C LEU A 56 -3.04 -0.73 5.43
N VAL A 57 -2.44 0.17 6.22
CA VAL A 57 -2.73 0.30 7.65
C VAL A 57 -3.54 1.55 7.97
N ARG A 58 -3.50 2.57 7.09
CA ARG A 58 -4.28 3.80 7.26
C ARG A 58 -4.57 4.44 5.91
N HIS A 59 -5.75 5.04 5.74
CA HIS A 59 -6.03 5.89 4.59
C HIS A 59 -5.26 7.22 4.66
N ALA A 60 -5.03 7.83 3.50
CA ALA A 60 -4.57 9.22 3.39
C ALA A 60 -5.73 10.20 3.55
#